data_AF-A0A527ZC82-F1
#
_entry.id   AF-A0A527ZC82-F1
#
_cell.length_a   1.000
_cell.length_b   1.000
_cell.length_c   1.000
_cell.angle_alpha   90.00
_cell.angle_beta   90.00
_cell.angle_gamma   90.00
#
_symmetry.space_group_name_H-M   'P 1'
#
loop_
_entity.id
_entity.type
_entity.pdbx_description
1 polymer ?
#
loop_
_entity_poly.entity_id
_entity_poly.type
_entity_poly.pdbx_seq_one_letter_code
_entity_poly.pdbx_strand_id
1 'polypeptide(L)'
;PFTVIHAGTDAAMFAELDSAYQRKAPIMLWVYSPHWAPAKYKGEWVEFPDYTPECYNDPKWGVNPEAKYDCGKPHGEIWKYS
;
A
#
# COMPACT_ATOMS: atom_id res chain seq x y z
N PRO A 1 -12.43 -9.52 -8.35
CA PRO A 1 -11.02 -9.15 -8.63
C PRO A 1 -10.87 -7.63 -8.45
N PHE A 2 -9.76 -7.15 -7.89
CA PHE A 2 -9.46 -5.71 -7.78
C PHE A 2 -8.72 -5.24 -9.03
N THR A 3 -8.95 -3.99 -9.45
CA THR A 3 -8.20 -3.34 -10.53
C THR A 3 -7.34 -2.25 -9.92
N VAL A 4 -6.04 -2.26 -10.23
CA VAL A 4 -5.13 -1.19 -9.80
C VAL A 4 -5.41 0.04 -10.65
N ILE A 5 -5.81 1.13 -10.01
CA ILE A 5 -5.98 2.44 -10.64
C ILE A 5 -4.88 3.36 -10.14
N HIS A 6 -4.00 3.79 -11.04
CA HIS A 6 -2.96 4.74 -10.72
C HIS A 6 -3.55 6.15 -10.64
N ALA A 7 -3.48 6.76 -9.45
CA ALA A 7 -3.88 8.15 -9.30
C ALA A 7 -2.96 9.07 -10.12
N GLY A 8 -3.54 10.08 -10.77
CA GLY A 8 -2.75 11.05 -11.55
C GLY A 8 -1.85 11.93 -10.68
N THR A 9 -2.23 12.14 -9.42
CA THR A 9 -1.44 12.85 -8.40
C THR A 9 -1.72 12.28 -7.01
N ASP A 10 -0.78 12.48 -6.09
CA ASP A 10 -0.96 12.18 -4.66
C ASP A 10 -2.19 12.91 -4.06
N ALA A 11 -2.35 14.19 -4.43
CA ALA A 11 -3.50 14.99 -4.01
C ALA A 11 -4.84 14.40 -4.48
N ALA A 12 -4.91 13.87 -5.70
CA ALA A 12 -6.12 13.23 -6.21
C ALA A 12 -6.45 11.94 -5.44
N MET A 13 -5.43 11.13 -5.10
CA MET A 13 -5.62 9.92 -4.29
C MET A 13 -6.19 10.24 -2.91
N PHE A 14 -5.65 11.25 -2.23
CA PHE A 14 -6.13 11.64 -0.91
C PHE A 14 -7.44 12.43 -0.93
N ALA A 15 -7.81 13.08 -2.04
CA ALA A 15 -9.14 13.64 -2.22
C ALA A 15 -10.21 12.53 -2.28
N GLU A 16 -9.92 11.42 -2.97
CA GLU A 16 -10.80 10.25 -2.97
C GLU A 16 -10.89 9.59 -1.58
N LEU A 17 -9.77 9.52 -0.84
CA LEU A 17 -9.79 9.09 0.56
C LEU A 17 -10.72 9.94 1.42
N ASP A 18 -10.58 11.27 1.35
CA ASP A 18 -11.40 12.17 2.16
C ASP A 18 -12.89 12.02 1.80
N SER A 19 -13.21 11.97 0.50
CA SER A 19 -14.57 11.74 0.02
C SER A 19 -15.15 10.41 0.50
N ALA A 20 -14.38 9.31 0.38
CA ALA A 20 -14.79 7.99 0.84
C ALA A 20 -14.99 7.92 2.36
N TYR A 21 -14.09 8.53 3.12
CA TYR A 21 -14.15 8.55 4.58
C TYR A 21 -15.39 9.31 5.08
N GLN A 22 -15.68 10.49 4.52
CA GLN A 22 -16.87 11.27 4.87
C GLN A 22 -18.18 10.51 4.61
N ARG A 23 -18.26 9.82 3.46
CA ARG A 23 -19.44 9.03 3.07
C ARG A 23 -19.45 7.60 3.64
N LYS A 24 -18.46 7.25 4.46
CA LYS A 24 -18.27 5.89 5.04
C LYS A 24 -18.27 4.78 3.98
N ALA A 25 -17.71 5.06 2.81
CA ALA A 25 -17.56 4.07 1.75
C ALA A 25 -16.27 3.27 1.93
N PRO A 26 -16.24 1.99 1.54
CA PRO A 26 -15.02 1.21 1.51
C PRO A 26 -14.03 1.81 0.51
N ILE A 27 -12.77 1.94 0.91
CA ILE A 27 -11.68 2.38 0.04
C ILE A 27 -10.38 1.66 0.44
N MET A 28 -9.58 1.33 -0.56
CA MET A 28 -8.21 0.82 -0.41
C MET A 28 -7.31 1.65 -1.31
N LEU A 29 -6.20 2.14 -0.77
CA LEU A 29 -5.24 2.98 -1.49
C LEU A 29 -3.82 2.72 -1.01
N TRP A 30 -2.86 3.23 -1.77
CA TRP A 30 -1.46 3.12 -1.42
C TRP A 30 -1.04 4.25 -0.48
N VAL A 31 -0.33 3.93 0.60
CA VAL A 31 0.23 4.88 1.57
C VAL A 31 1.49 4.27 2.18
N TYR A 32 2.31 5.08 2.85
CA TYR A 32 3.53 4.66 3.54
C TYR A 32 3.58 5.19 4.97
N SER A 33 4.55 4.74 5.77
CA SER A 33 4.75 5.20 7.15
C SER A 33 6.23 5.53 7.40
N PRO A 34 6.57 6.68 8.00
CA PRO A 34 5.66 7.71 8.52
C PRO A 34 4.98 8.55 7.42
N HIS A 35 3.69 8.85 7.61
CA HIS A 35 2.90 9.73 6.74
C HIS A 35 1.77 10.43 7.53
N TRP A 36 1.23 11.54 7.02
CA TRP A 36 0.20 12.33 7.71
C TRP A 36 -1.19 11.65 7.67
N ALA A 37 -1.49 10.90 6.61
CA ALA A 37 -2.83 10.35 6.38
C ALA A 37 -3.32 9.40 7.50
N PRO A 38 -2.51 8.44 7.99
CA PRO A 38 -2.92 7.57 9.10
C PRO A 38 -3.17 8.31 10.42
N ALA A 39 -2.62 9.51 10.61
CA ALA A 39 -2.91 10.33 11.79
C ALA A 39 -4.29 11.02 11.73
N LYS A 40 -4.81 11.28 10.51
CA LYS A 40 -6.11 11.93 10.28
C LYS A 40 -7.24 10.92 10.10
N TYR A 41 -7.00 9.85 9.35
CA TYR A 41 -8.01 8.86 8.98
C TYR A 41 -7.77 7.54 9.70
N LYS A 42 -8.80 7.03 10.39
CA LYS A 42 -8.74 5.72 11.03
C LYS A 42 -8.86 4.63 9.96
N GLY A 43 -7.92 3.68 9.97
CA GLY A 43 -7.87 2.55 9.05
C GLY A 43 -6.83 1.53 9.51
N GLU A 44 -6.64 0.50 8.69
CA GLU A 44 -5.72 -0.61 8.95
C GLU A 44 -4.85 -0.86 7.72
N TRP A 45 -3.66 -1.45 7.93
CA TRP A 45 -2.79 -1.88 6.85
C TRP A 45 -3.29 -3.20 6.28
N VAL A 46 -3.13 -3.38 4.97
CA VAL A 46 -3.38 -4.70 4.37
C VAL A 46 -2.16 -5.57 4.66
N GLU A 47 -2.37 -6.62 5.45
CA GLU A 47 -1.34 -7.59 5.83
C GLU A 47 -1.07 -8.57 4.68
N PHE A 48 -0.16 -8.17 3.79
CA PHE A 48 0.41 -9.05 2.77
C PHE A 48 1.49 -9.96 3.40
N PRO A 49 1.90 -11.06 2.74
CA PRO A 49 3.03 -11.86 3.19
C PRO A 49 4.28 -11.00 3.40
N ASP A 50 5.04 -11.24 4.47
CA ASP A 50 6.22 -10.43 4.77
C ASP A 50 7.23 -10.42 3.62
N TYR A 51 7.87 -9.27 3.41
CA TYR A 51 8.92 -9.15 2.41
C TYR A 51 10.17 -9.95 2.79
N THR A 52 10.69 -10.73 1.84
CA THR A 52 12.07 -11.20 1.84
C THR A 52 12.70 -11.01 0.44
N PRO A 53 14.04 -10.97 0.30
CA PRO A 53 14.69 -10.84 -1.00
C PRO A 53 14.31 -11.92 -2.02
N GLU A 54 13.93 -13.12 -1.55
CA GLU A 54 13.51 -14.25 -2.38
C GLU A 54 12.19 -13.96 -3.10
N CYS A 55 11.26 -13.22 -2.49
CA CYS A 55 9.98 -12.84 -3.11
C CYS A 55 10.14 -12.18 -4.50
N TYR A 56 11.24 -11.46 -4.71
CA TYR A 56 11.50 -10.77 -5.97
C TYR A 56 12.36 -11.59 -6.94
N ASN A 57 12.96 -12.69 -6.47
CA ASN A 57 13.99 -13.43 -7.19
C ASN A 57 13.61 -14.89 -7.48
N ASP A 58 12.80 -15.51 -6.64
CA ASP A 58 12.33 -16.90 -6.74
C ASP A 58 10.78 -16.94 -6.87
N PRO A 59 10.23 -17.32 -8.03
CA PRO A 59 8.79 -17.48 -8.20
C PRO A 59 8.14 -18.51 -7.26
N LYS A 60 8.90 -19.44 -6.68
CA LYS A 60 8.36 -20.50 -5.82
C LYS A 60 8.26 -20.11 -4.36
N TRP A 61 8.77 -18.94 -3.98
CA TRP A 61 8.84 -18.52 -2.59
C TRP A 61 7.46 -18.20 -2.00
N GLY A 62 6.60 -17.55 -2.79
CA GLY A 62 5.36 -16.97 -2.29
C GLY A 62 4.13 -17.88 -2.40
N VAL A 63 2.96 -17.27 -2.21
CA VAL A 63 1.65 -17.93 -2.32
C VAL A 63 1.39 -18.38 -3.76
N ASN A 64 1.95 -17.69 -4.75
CA ASN A 64 1.86 -18.05 -6.15
C ASN A 64 3.19 -18.62 -6.66
N PRO A 65 3.30 -19.95 -6.84
CA PRO A 65 4.55 -20.60 -7.26
C PRO A 65 4.95 -20.31 -8.72
N GLU A 66 4.10 -19.62 -9.48
CA GLU A 66 4.30 -19.28 -10.89
C GLU A 66 4.66 -17.81 -11.10
N ALA A 67 4.65 -16.98 -10.04
CA ALA A 67 4.87 -15.54 -10.15
C ALA A 67 5.75 -14.99 -9.03
N LYS A 68 6.27 -13.79 -9.23
CA LYS A 68 7.04 -13.03 -8.25
C LYS A 68 6.21 -11.84 -7.75
N TYR A 69 6.69 -11.14 -6.73
CA TYR A 69 6.07 -9.91 -6.20
C TYR A 69 4.71 -10.13 -5.51
N ASP A 70 4.52 -11.29 -4.92
CA ASP A 70 3.33 -11.69 -4.16
C ASP A 70 3.51 -11.56 -2.63
N CYS A 71 4.45 -10.71 -2.22
CA CYS A 71 4.65 -10.24 -0.85
C CYS A 71 4.30 -8.75 -0.70
N GLY A 72 4.25 -8.31 0.56
CA GLY A 72 4.23 -6.91 0.95
C GLY A 72 5.48 -6.16 0.51
N LYS A 73 5.46 -4.85 0.72
CA LYS A 73 6.61 -3.98 0.40
C LYS A 73 7.69 -4.10 1.48
N PRO A 74 8.98 -3.94 1.11
CA PRO A 74 10.06 -3.89 2.10
C PRO A 74 9.89 -2.70 3.04
N HIS A 75 10.30 -2.89 4.29
CA HIS A 75 10.43 -1.80 5.24
C HIS A 75 11.81 -1.16 5.10
N GLY A 76 11.88 0.14 5.38
CA GLY A 76 13.12 0.90 5.26
C GLY A 76 13.05 2.21 6.03
N GLU A 77 14.14 2.97 5.97
CA GLU A 77 14.25 4.25 6.63
C GLU A 77 13.71 5.37 5.75
N ILE A 78 12.92 6.27 6.33
CA ILE A 78 12.46 7.49 5.69
C ILE A 78 13.15 8.68 6.34
N TRP A 79 13.92 9.41 5.55
CA TRP A 79 14.70 10.56 5.99
C TRP A 79 14.00 11.86 5.61
N LYS A 80 13.81 12.75 6.59
CA LYS A 80 13.38 14.12 6.34
C LYS A 80 14.62 15.03 6.37
N TYR A 81 15.02 15.52 5.22
CA TYR A 81 15.99 16.59 5.12
C TYR A 81 15.28 17.94 5.32
N SER A 82 15.81 18.76 6.21
CA SER A 82 15.33 20.12 6.52
C SER A 82 16.30 21.16 6.00
#